data_AF-A0A496TIQ9-F1
#
_entry.id   AF-A0A496TIQ9-F1
#
_cell.length_a   1.000
_cell.length_b   1.000
_cell.length_c   1.000
_cell.angle_alpha   90.00
_cell.angle_beta   90.00
_cell.angle_gamma   90.00
#
_symmetry.space_group_name_H-M   'P 1'
#
loop_
_entity.id
_entity.type
_entity.pdbx_description
1 polymer ?
#
loop_
_entity_poly.entity_id
_entity_poly.type
_entity_poly.pdbx_seq_one_letter_code
_entity_poly.pdbx_strand_id
1 'polypeptide(L)' 'MRRAAVSVMANIAEGSKKKSLKEKKYFYETADISLEELKPYFYLCYDLEYINQSQGEKLMKLAREVGGMLDQLIKNIKY' A
#
# COMPACT_ATOMS: atom_id res chain seq x y z
N MET A 1 3.00 11.64 2.33
CA MET A 1 1.77 11.05 1.75
C MET A 1 1.81 10.90 0.23
N ARG A 2 1.85 11.97 -0.59
CA ARG A 2 1.82 11.85 -2.08
C ARG A 2 2.86 10.88 -2.64
N ARG A 3 4.12 10.98 -2.20
CA ARG A 3 5.20 10.07 -2.58
C ARG A 3 4.89 8.61 -2.22
N ALA A 4 4.44 8.34 -1.00
CA ALA A 4 4.11 7.00 -0.54
C ALA A 4 2.95 6.40 -1.36
N ALA A 5 1.88 7.16 -1.63
CA ALA A 5 0.77 6.71 -2.47
C ALA A 5 1.21 6.39 -3.92
N VAL A 6 2.08 7.20 -4.52
CA VAL A 6 2.65 6.92 -5.84
C VAL A 6 3.59 5.70 -5.79
N SER A 7 4.37 5.56 -4.71
CA SER A 7 5.29 4.44 -4.48
C SER A 7 4.58 3.09 -4.43
N VAL A 8 3.39 3.01 -3.83
CA VAL A 8 2.57 1.78 -3.84
C VAL A 8 2.33 1.31 -5.28
N MET A 9 1.81 2.20 -6.14
CA MET A 9 1.51 1.86 -7.53
C MET A 9 2.78 1.57 -8.34
N ALA A 10 3.85 2.36 -8.15
CA ALA A 10 5.11 2.19 -8.87
C ALA A 10 5.74 0.82 -8.57
N ASN A 11 5.82 0.42 -7.29
CA ASN A 11 6.39 -0.86 -6.91
C ASN A 11 5.55 -2.06 -7.39
N ILE A 12 4.21 -1.95 -7.41
CA ILE A 12 3.35 -2.97 -8.03
C ILE A 12 3.67 -3.11 -9.52
N ALA A 13 3.77 -2.00 -10.24
CA ALA A 13 4.07 -2.01 -11.66
C ALA A 13 5.46 -2.62 -11.94
N GLU A 14 6.47 -2.24 -11.17
CA GLU A 14 7.83 -2.77 -11.29
C GLU A 14 7.89 -4.26 -10.98
N GLY A 15 7.29 -4.70 -9.87
CA GLY A 15 7.20 -6.11 -9.48
C GLY A 15 6.52 -6.97 -10.54
N SER A 16 5.48 -6.46 -11.21
CA SER A 16 4.77 -7.17 -12.28
C SER A 16 5.67 -7.52 -13.48
N LYS A 17 6.69 -6.70 -13.74
CA LYS A 17 7.65 -6.89 -14.85
C LYS A 17 8.83 -7.80 -14.48
N LYS A 18 9.01 -8.13 -13.20
CA LYS A 18 10.11 -8.99 -12.76
C LYS A 18 9.87 -10.45 -13.15
N LYS A 19 10.93 -11.08 -13.67
CA LYS A 19 10.96 -12.50 -14.04
C LYS A 19 11.24 -13.39 -12.84
N SER A 20 12.16 -12.96 -11.97
CA SER A 20 12.48 -13.65 -10.74
C SER A 20 11.32 -13.53 -9.74
N LEU A 21 10.86 -14.66 -9.21
CA LEU A 21 9.88 -14.68 -8.13
C LEU A 21 10.38 -13.92 -6.90
N LYS A 22 11.70 -13.97 -6.64
CA LYS A 22 12.33 -13.26 -5.52
C LYS A 22 12.25 -11.75 -5.67
N GLU A 23 12.62 -11.24 -6.83
CA GLU A 23 12.51 -9.80 -7.10
C GLU A 23 11.04 -9.36 -7.09
N LYS A 24 10.15 -10.12 -7.74
CA LYS A 24 8.72 -9.82 -7.76
C LYS A 24 8.14 -9.67 -6.35
N LYS A 25 8.45 -10.62 -5.47
CA LYS A 25 8.04 -10.58 -4.06
C LYS A 25 8.59 -9.35 -3.34
N TYR A 26 9.88 -9.06 -3.50
CA TYR A 26 10.52 -7.87 -2.90
C TYR A 26 9.81 -6.56 -3.28
N PHE A 27 9.46 -6.38 -4.56
CA PHE A 27 8.74 -5.19 -5.02
C PHE A 27 7.34 -5.10 -4.42
N TYR A 28 6.60 -6.22 -4.35
CA TYR A 28 5.27 -6.22 -3.73
C TYR A 28 5.31 -5.95 -2.22
N GLU A 29 6.29 -6.50 -1.51
CA GLU A 29 6.53 -6.17 -0.10
C GLU A 29 6.86 -4.68 0.09
N THR A 30 7.64 -4.09 -0.83
CA THR A 30 7.95 -2.65 -0.81
C THR A 30 6.71 -1.79 -1.07
N ALA A 31 5.80 -2.25 -1.94
CA ALA A 31 4.51 -1.60 -2.15
C ALA A 31 3.65 -1.64 -0.87
N ASP A 32 3.63 -2.79 -0.18
CA ASP A 32 2.89 -2.96 1.08
C ASP A 32 3.44 -2.06 2.19
N ILE A 33 4.76 -2.01 2.36
CA ILE A 33 5.41 -1.08 3.31
C ILE A 33 5.04 0.37 2.99
N SER A 34 5.05 0.77 1.72
CA SER A 34 4.65 2.13 1.30
C SER A 34 3.17 2.43 1.64
N LEU A 35 2.31 1.42 1.63
CA LEU A 35 0.90 1.54 2.00
C LEU A 35 0.72 1.66 3.52
N GLU A 36 1.45 0.85 4.29
CA GLU A 36 1.46 0.93 5.75
C GLU A 36 1.94 2.30 6.24
N GLU A 37 2.91 2.92 5.57
CA GLU A 37 3.36 4.28 5.86
C GLU A 37 2.23 5.33 5.74
N LEU A 38 1.21 5.11 4.90
CA LEU A 38 0.11 6.08 4.73
C LEU A 38 -0.89 6.08 5.88
N LYS A 39 -1.13 4.92 6.50
CA LYS A 39 -2.14 4.76 7.56
C LYS A 39 -1.95 5.72 8.75
N PRO A 40 -0.75 5.85 9.36
CA PRO A 40 -0.55 6.81 10.46
C PRO A 40 -0.80 8.25 10.02
N TYR A 41 -0.50 8.61 8.77
CA TYR A 41 -0.83 9.96 8.28
C TYR A 41 -2.33 10.19 8.10
N PHE A 42 -3.13 9.16 7.79
CA PHE A 42 -4.59 9.32 7.76
C PHE A 42 -5.15 9.63 9.14
N TYR A 43 -4.68 8.95 10.18
CA TYR A 43 -5.03 9.27 11.57
C TYR A 43 -4.58 10.69 11.94
N LEU A 44 -3.33 11.04 11.64
CA LEU A 44 -2.82 12.39 11.92
C LEU A 44 -3.61 13.48 11.18
N CYS A 45 -4.00 13.25 9.93
CA CYS A 45 -4.83 14.19 9.18
C CYS A 45 -6.22 14.36 9.79
N TYR A 46 -6.78 13.30 10.37
CA TYR A 46 -8.05 13.37 11.10
C TYR A 46 -7.90 14.14 12.41
N ASP A 47 -6.87 13.83 13.20
CA ASP A 47 -6.59 14.48 14.48
C ASP A 47 -6.32 15.99 14.33
N LEU A 48 -5.71 16.39 13.21
CA LEU A 48 -5.45 17.79 12.85
C LEU A 48 -6.59 18.44 12.07
N GLU A 49 -7.76 17.79 11.98
CA GLU A 49 -8.96 18.29 11.31
C GLU A 49 -8.78 18.63 9.82
N TYR A 50 -7.74 18.11 9.16
CA TYR A 50 -7.56 18.25 7.70
C TYR A 50 -8.54 17.40 6.89
N ILE A 51 -9.08 16.34 7.51
CA ILE A 51 -10.11 15.48 6.95
C ILE A 51 -11.19 15.20 8.00
N ASN A 52 -12.43 15.00 7.57
CA ASN A 52 -13.50 14.57 8.46
C ASN A 52 -13.52 13.03 8.62
N GLN A 53 -14.35 12.54 9.54
CA GLN A 53 -14.49 11.12 9.84
C GLN A 53 -14.80 10.28 8.59
N SER A 54 -15.75 10.71 7.75
CA SER A 54 -16.13 9.99 6.54
C SER A 54 -14.97 9.87 5.53
N GLN A 55 -14.18 10.93 5.39
CA GLN A 55 -12.97 10.92 4.55
C GLN A 55 -11.90 9.99 5.12
N GLY A 56 -11.66 10.03 6.45
CA GLY A 56 -10.72 9.14 7.13
C GLY A 56 -11.10 7.66 7.00
N GLU A 57 -12.37 7.33 7.24
CA GLU A 57 -12.92 5.98 7.08
C GLU A 57 -12.77 5.48 5.64
N LYS A 58 -13.05 6.34 4.65
CA LYS A 58 -12.87 6.01 3.23
C LYS A 58 -11.41 5.71 2.90
N LEU A 59 -10.48 6.54 3.36
CA LEU A 59 -9.04 6.34 3.14
C LEU A 59 -8.54 5.04 3.79
N MET A 60 -8.95 4.77 5.03
CA MET A 60 -8.60 3.53 5.74
C MET A 60 -9.25 2.28 5.12
N LYS A 61 -10.46 2.40 4.56
CA LYS A 61 -11.10 1.30 3.82
C LYS A 61 -10.29 0.96 2.57
N LEU A 62 -9.95 1.97 1.76
CA LEU A 62 -9.14 1.78 0.56
C LEU A 62 -7.77 1.18 0.89
N ALA A 63 -7.10 1.66 1.95
CA ALA A 63 -5.82 1.11 2.37
C ALA A 63 -5.92 -0.36 2.79
N ARG A 64 -6.99 -0.76 3.51
CA ARG A 64 -7.22 -2.16 3.87
C ARG A 64 -7.50 -3.04 2.66
N GLU A 65 -8.28 -2.56 1.69
CA GLU A 65 -8.58 -3.30 0.46
C GLU A 65 -7.30 -3.56 -0.34
N VAL A 66 -6.49 -2.52 -0.57
CA VAL A 66 -5.22 -2.67 -1.31
C VAL A 66 -4.23 -3.56 -0.56
N GLY A 67 -4.11 -3.40 0.77
CA GLY A 67 -3.23 -4.24 1.60
C GLY A 67 -3.63 -5.70 1.54
N GLY A 68 -4.92 -6.02 1.64
CA GLY A 68 -5.42 -7.39 1.49
C GLY A 68 -5.14 -8.00 0.11
N MET A 69 -5.22 -7.21 -0.96
CA MET A 69 -4.84 -7.66 -2.31
C MET A 69 -3.33 -7.93 -2.41
N LEU A 70 -2.50 -7.05 -1.85
CA LEU A 70 -1.04 -7.21 -1.83
C LEU A 70 -0.62 -8.44 -1.01
N ASP A 71 -1.19 -8.62 0.17
CA ASP A 71 -0.96 -9.78 1.03
C ASP A 71 -1.22 -11.09 0.29
N GLN A 72 -2.36 -11.18 -0.39
CA GLN A 72 -2.72 -12.37 -1.14
C GLN A 72 -1.79 -12.59 -2.33
N LEU A 73 -1.40 -11.52 -3.02
CA LEU A 73 -0.46 -11.57 -4.13
C LEU A 73 0.93 -12.06 -3.67
N ILE A 74 1.44 -11.55 -2.55
CA ILE A 74 2.73 -11.93 -1.95
C ILE A 74 2.69 -13.40 -1.51
N LYS A 75 1.62 -13.83 -0.82
CA LYS A 75 1.44 -15.22 -0.35
C LYS A 75 1.41 -16.24 -1.49
N ASN A 76 0.91 -15.84 -2.66
CA ASN A 76 0.82 -16.72 -3.83
C ASN A 76 2.17 -16.89 -4.57
N ILE A 77 3.21 -16.12 -4.23
CA ILE A 77 4.55 -16.31 -4.78
C ILE A 77 5.26 -17.42 -3.99
N LYS A 78 5.31 -18.63 -4.56
CA LYS A 78 5.97 -19.81 -3.98
C LYS A 78 7.23 -20.14 -4.78
N TYR A 79 8.34 -20.37 -4.08
CA TYR A 79 9.60 -20.86 -4.63
C TYR A 79 9.58 -22.37 -4.81
#